data_AF-A0AAV4QHH5-F1
#
_entry.id   AF-A0AAV4QHH5-F1
#
_cell.length_a   1.000
_cell.length_b   1.000
_cell.length_c   1.000
_cell.angle_alpha   90.00
_cell.angle_beta   90.00
_cell.angle_gamma   90.00
#
_symmetry.space_group_name_H-M   'P 1'
#
loop_
_entity.id
_entity.type
_entity.pdbx_description
1 polymer ?
#
loop_
_entity_poly.entity_id
_entity_poly.type
_entity_poly.pdbx_seq_one_letter_code
_entity_poly.pdbx_strand_id
1 'polypeptide(L)'
;MAILCLKILFHLHIDPSSDEFTNVDFCPACYGNDLCPQFFHGEVSLLGISKLKYLKNSKNVFFGKLSSNRVILKKLAHDSEILNMDKLLCKKANLKPCKPNEAVRLLTLKAIEPPNDYHLMNLIKVFEPSTDITRCPSERLLTYLYNQLNAKRNFIEFEEMEFHQLGQLLYSLLLNPEAIIMQMEVIKHYFSV
;
A
#
# COMPACT_ATOMS: atom_id res chain seq x y z
N MET A 1 8.66 -1.33 -39.86
CA MET A 1 7.20 -1.40 -39.56
C MET A 1 6.90 -2.38 -38.43
N ALA A 2 7.16 -3.69 -38.56
CA ALA A 2 6.82 -4.70 -37.54
C ALA A 2 7.45 -4.45 -36.14
N ILE A 3 8.73 -4.07 -36.07
CA ILE A 3 9.43 -3.78 -34.81
C ILE A 3 8.84 -2.54 -34.09
N LEU A 4 8.38 -1.55 -34.87
CA LEU A 4 7.76 -0.34 -34.35
C LEU A 4 6.37 -0.64 -33.79
N CYS A 5 5.56 -1.46 -34.49
CA CYS A 5 4.28 -1.95 -33.99
C CYS A 5 4.44 -2.79 -32.71
N LEU A 6 5.45 -3.66 -32.64
CA LEU A 6 5.72 -4.47 -31.44
C LEU A 6 6.03 -3.57 -30.22
N LYS A 7 6.89 -2.57 -30.39
CA LYS A 7 7.22 -1.60 -29.33
C LYS A 7 6.00 -0.79 -28.87
N ILE A 8 5.12 -0.40 -29.81
CA ILE A 8 3.87 0.30 -29.48
C ILE A 8 2.94 -0.65 -28.68
N LEU A 9 2.82 -1.91 -29.10
CA LEU A 9 2.02 -2.93 -28.39
C LEU A 9 2.52 -3.20 -26.96
N PHE A 10 3.83 -3.18 -26.72
CA PHE A 10 4.38 -3.29 -25.35
C PHE A 10 4.03 -2.07 -24.49
N HIS A 11 4.04 -0.85 -25.04
CA HIS A 11 3.64 0.35 -24.30
C HIS A 11 2.13 0.46 -24.03
N LEU A 12 1.30 -0.30 -24.75
CA LEU A 12 -0.15 -0.34 -24.52
C LEU A 12 -0.54 -1.29 -23.38
N HIS A 13 0.34 -2.22 -23.01
CA HIS A 13 0.07 -3.22 -22.00
C HIS A 13 0.68 -2.86 -20.65
N ILE A 14 -0.05 -3.18 -19.58
CA ILE A 14 0.46 -3.12 -18.22
C ILE A 14 1.31 -4.36 -17.96
N ASP A 15 2.54 -4.14 -17.51
CA ASP A 15 3.42 -5.18 -17.01
C ASP A 15 3.30 -5.29 -15.49
N PRO A 16 2.68 -6.36 -14.95
CA PRO A 16 2.46 -6.49 -13.51
C PRO A 16 3.74 -6.60 -12.69
N SER A 17 4.83 -7.09 -13.29
CA SER A 17 6.12 -7.23 -12.59
C SER A 17 6.92 -5.92 -12.54
N SER A 18 6.46 -4.87 -13.23
CA SER A 18 7.16 -3.58 -13.26
C SER A 18 7.09 -2.84 -11.93
N ASP A 19 8.13 -2.06 -11.63
CA ASP A 19 8.17 -1.18 -10.46
C ASP A 19 7.06 -0.11 -10.51
N GLU A 20 6.64 0.32 -11.71
CA GLU A 20 5.51 1.24 -11.91
C GLU A 20 4.18 0.64 -11.44
N PHE A 21 4.01 -0.68 -11.55
CA PHE A 21 2.80 -1.36 -11.13
C PHE A 21 2.81 -1.68 -9.64
N THR A 22 3.93 -2.20 -9.13
CA THR A 22 4.07 -2.70 -7.75
C THR A 22 4.44 -1.63 -6.73
N ASN A 23 5.01 -0.50 -7.16
CA ASN A 23 5.41 0.61 -6.30
C ASN A 23 6.25 0.18 -5.06
N VAL A 24 7.11 -0.83 -5.19
CA VAL A 24 7.86 -1.41 -4.06
C VAL A 24 8.77 -0.38 -3.37
N ASP A 25 9.32 0.56 -4.14
CA ASP A 25 10.21 1.62 -3.65
C ASP A 25 9.53 2.61 -2.70
N PHE A 26 8.20 2.60 -2.65
CA PHE A 26 7.44 3.47 -1.76
C PHE A 26 7.32 2.93 -0.34
N CYS A 27 7.84 1.73 -0.02
CA CYS A 27 7.83 1.21 1.35
C CYS A 27 8.47 2.21 2.34
N PRO A 28 7.82 2.54 3.48
CA PRO A 28 6.60 1.95 4.04
C PRO A 28 5.27 2.62 3.65
N ALA A 29 5.26 3.58 2.72
CA ALA A 29 4.07 4.15 2.09
C ALA A 29 3.44 3.21 1.02
N CYS A 30 3.64 1.90 1.16
CA CYS A 30 3.01 0.87 0.31
C CYS A 30 1.92 0.12 1.10
N TYR A 31 1.14 -0.71 0.42
CA TYR A 31 -0.03 -1.39 1.01
C TYR A 31 0.27 -2.83 1.49
N GLY A 32 1.53 -3.24 1.40
CA GLY A 32 2.00 -4.57 1.75
C GLY A 32 3.02 -5.05 0.73
N ASN A 33 3.82 -6.04 1.14
CA ASN A 33 4.85 -6.66 0.32
C ASN A 33 4.60 -8.17 0.12
N ASP A 34 3.47 -8.67 0.63
CA ASP A 34 3.20 -10.10 0.76
C ASP A 34 3.07 -10.81 -0.61
N LEU A 35 2.79 -10.07 -1.68
CA LEU A 35 2.74 -10.57 -3.06
C LEU A 35 3.87 -10.10 -3.98
N CYS A 36 4.75 -9.20 -3.53
CA CYS A 36 5.84 -8.70 -4.37
C CYS A 36 6.65 -9.84 -5.03
N PRO A 37 7.02 -10.93 -4.33
CA PRO A 37 7.72 -12.05 -4.95
C PRO A 37 6.96 -12.67 -6.13
N GLN A 38 5.65 -12.88 -6.00
CA GLN A 38 4.81 -13.47 -7.03
C GLN A 38 4.66 -12.55 -8.25
N PHE A 39 4.65 -11.23 -8.05
CA PHE A 39 4.73 -10.26 -9.16
C PHE A 39 6.08 -10.36 -9.88
N PHE A 40 7.19 -10.31 -9.14
CA PHE A 40 8.54 -10.34 -9.72
C PHE A 40 8.89 -11.67 -10.39
N HIS A 41 8.32 -12.79 -9.90
CA HIS A 41 8.47 -14.11 -10.53
C HIS A 41 7.53 -14.33 -11.73
N GLY A 42 6.66 -13.37 -12.06
CA GLY A 42 5.72 -13.49 -13.18
C GLY A 42 4.59 -14.49 -12.93
N GLU A 43 4.30 -14.81 -11.67
CA GLU A 43 3.20 -15.69 -11.27
C GLU A 43 1.83 -14.99 -11.34
N VAL A 44 1.83 -13.66 -11.48
CA VAL A 44 0.65 -12.82 -11.64
C VAL A 44 0.52 -12.33 -13.09
N SER A 45 -0.65 -12.51 -13.67
CA SER A 45 -0.97 -12.02 -15.02
C SER A 45 -2.33 -11.34 -15.07
N LEU A 46 -2.46 -10.29 -15.89
CA LEU A 46 -3.72 -9.57 -16.07
C LEU A 46 -4.59 -10.23 -17.14
N LEU A 47 -5.91 -10.07 -17.04
CA LEU A 47 -6.91 -10.64 -17.93
C LEU A 47 -7.74 -9.56 -18.63
N GLY A 48 -8.08 -9.82 -19.90
CA GLY A 48 -8.98 -9.00 -20.70
C GLY A 48 -8.55 -7.53 -20.78
N ILE A 49 -9.49 -6.62 -20.55
CA ILE A 49 -9.27 -5.18 -20.58
C ILE A 49 -8.29 -4.69 -19.51
N SER A 50 -8.08 -5.45 -18.43
CA SER A 50 -7.15 -5.10 -17.35
C SER A 50 -5.71 -5.05 -17.83
N LYS A 51 -5.40 -5.66 -18.98
CA LYS A 51 -4.06 -5.57 -19.58
C LYS A 51 -3.79 -4.20 -20.20
N LEU A 52 -4.79 -3.37 -20.49
CA LEU A 52 -4.63 -2.16 -21.30
C LEU A 52 -4.39 -0.92 -20.43
N LYS A 53 -3.24 -0.26 -20.61
CA LYS A 53 -2.78 0.89 -19.81
C LYS A 53 -3.74 2.10 -19.84
N TYR A 54 -4.45 2.29 -20.95
CA TYR A 54 -5.30 3.47 -21.20
C TYR A 54 -6.74 3.31 -20.70
N LEU A 55 -7.17 2.08 -20.38
CA LEU A 55 -8.45 1.84 -19.73
C LEU A 55 -8.26 2.08 -18.24
N LYS A 56 -8.29 3.36 -17.86
CA LYS A 56 -8.19 3.79 -16.47
C LYS A 56 -9.33 3.16 -15.68
N ASN A 57 -9.01 2.18 -14.85
CA ASN A 57 -9.99 1.64 -13.93
C ASN A 57 -10.24 2.70 -12.85
N SER A 58 -11.48 3.14 -12.68
CA SER A 58 -11.85 4.22 -11.75
C SER A 58 -11.35 4.02 -10.30
N LYS A 59 -11.01 2.77 -9.92
CA LYS A 59 -10.49 2.41 -8.60
C LYS A 59 -9.21 1.56 -8.66
N ASN A 60 -8.50 1.53 -9.79
CA ASN A 60 -7.30 0.69 -9.98
C ASN A 60 -7.53 -0.80 -9.65
N VAL A 61 -8.63 -1.35 -10.15
CA VAL A 61 -8.97 -2.78 -10.04
C VAL A 61 -8.53 -3.52 -11.31
N PHE A 62 -7.96 -4.71 -11.17
CA PHE A 62 -7.48 -5.50 -12.29
C PHE A 62 -7.93 -6.95 -12.12
N PHE A 63 -8.60 -7.48 -13.14
CA PHE A 63 -8.85 -8.91 -13.20
C PHE A 63 -7.56 -9.61 -13.62
N GLY A 64 -7.20 -10.66 -12.89
CA GLY A 64 -5.95 -11.36 -13.12
C GLY A 64 -6.03 -12.85 -12.83
N LYS A 65 -4.87 -13.49 -12.95
CA LYS A 65 -4.60 -14.83 -12.44
C LYS A 65 -3.38 -14.79 -11.55
N LEU A 66 -3.46 -15.52 -10.44
CA LEU A 66 -2.31 -15.91 -9.63
C LEU A 66 -2.19 -17.43 -9.75
N SER A 67 -1.12 -17.87 -10.41
CA SER A 67 -0.97 -19.27 -10.83
C SER A 67 -2.21 -19.74 -11.64
N SER A 68 -3.00 -20.69 -11.13
CA SER A 68 -4.20 -21.20 -11.79
C SER A 68 -5.50 -20.50 -11.38
N ASN A 69 -5.46 -19.67 -10.33
CA ASN A 69 -6.65 -19.08 -9.72
C ASN A 69 -6.97 -17.73 -10.33
N ARG A 70 -8.25 -17.48 -10.62
CA ARG A 70 -8.71 -16.14 -10.99
C ARG A 70 -8.71 -15.26 -9.75
N VAL A 71 -8.11 -14.08 -9.87
CA VAL A 71 -8.00 -13.11 -8.78
C VAL A 71 -8.45 -11.74 -9.23
N ILE A 72 -8.82 -10.91 -8.27
CA ILE A 72 -9.05 -9.48 -8.47
C ILE A 72 -7.94 -8.78 -7.70
N LEU A 73 -7.07 -8.08 -8.42
CA LEU A 73 -6.02 -7.24 -7.86
C LEU A 73 -6.60 -5.84 -7.71
N LYS A 74 -6.35 -5.17 -6.59
CA LYS A 74 -6.76 -3.78 -6.40
C LYS A 74 -5.58 -3.02 -5.79
N LYS A 75 -5.17 -1.93 -6.45
CA LYS A 75 -4.21 -1.00 -5.83
C LYS A 75 -4.87 -0.32 -4.64
N LEU A 76 -4.06 0.09 -3.67
CA LEU A 76 -4.56 0.70 -2.42
C LEU A 76 -5.57 1.82 -2.67
N ALA A 77 -5.32 2.70 -3.63
CA ALA A 77 -6.29 3.73 -4.03
C ALA A 77 -6.09 4.12 -5.49
N HIS A 78 -6.91 5.06 -5.97
CA HIS A 78 -6.70 5.68 -7.26
C HIS A 78 -5.39 6.50 -7.27
N ASP A 79 -4.72 6.60 -8.42
CA ASP A 79 -3.41 7.25 -8.53
C ASP A 79 -3.43 8.71 -8.05
N SER A 80 -4.54 9.42 -8.26
CA SER A 80 -4.71 10.80 -7.76
C SER A 80 -4.84 10.87 -6.23
N GLU A 81 -5.45 9.86 -5.60
CA GLU A 81 -5.60 9.79 -4.15
C GLU A 81 -4.24 9.51 -3.51
N ILE A 82 -3.48 8.56 -4.07
CA ILE A 82 -2.09 8.28 -3.69
C ILE A 82 -1.25 9.56 -3.81
N LEU A 83 -1.28 10.23 -4.97
CA LEU A 83 -0.50 11.44 -5.18
C LEU A 83 -0.86 12.59 -4.21
N ASN A 84 -2.15 12.73 -3.87
CA ASN A 84 -2.60 13.73 -2.91
C ASN A 84 -2.13 13.39 -1.49
N MET A 85 -2.18 12.11 -1.10
CA MET A 85 -1.68 11.62 0.17
C MET A 85 -0.17 11.85 0.29
N ASP A 86 0.61 11.46 -0.73
CA ASP A 86 2.05 11.66 -0.78
C ASP A 86 2.45 13.13 -0.57
N LYS A 87 1.76 14.05 -1.26
CA LYS A 87 1.97 15.50 -1.10
C LYS A 87 1.63 15.97 0.32
N LEU A 88 0.55 15.47 0.90
CA LEU A 88 0.13 15.80 2.26
C LEU A 88 1.20 15.34 3.28
N LEU A 89 1.68 14.11 3.14
CA LEU A 89 2.70 13.52 4.01
C LEU A 89 4.02 14.28 3.91
N CYS A 90 4.51 14.54 2.70
CA CYS A 90 5.72 15.33 2.49
C CYS A 90 5.60 16.75 3.05
N LYS A 91 4.44 17.39 2.91
CA LYS A 91 4.18 18.70 3.50
C LYS A 91 4.24 18.66 5.03
N LYS A 92 3.62 17.65 5.66
CA LYS A 92 3.67 17.46 7.13
C LYS A 92 5.09 17.16 7.62
N ALA A 93 5.87 16.40 6.84
CA ALA A 93 7.26 16.07 7.15
C ALA A 93 8.27 17.16 6.76
N ASN A 94 7.83 18.28 6.16
CA ASN A 94 8.69 19.36 5.64
C ASN A 94 9.77 18.88 4.64
N LEU A 95 9.49 17.85 3.82
CA LEU A 95 10.44 17.29 2.87
C LEU A 95 10.35 17.94 1.48
N LYS A 96 11.50 18.36 0.95
CA LYS A 96 11.69 18.87 -0.42
C LYS A 96 13.04 18.38 -0.97
N PRO A 97 13.09 17.60 -2.07
CA PRO A 97 11.96 17.10 -2.86
C PRO A 97 11.07 16.13 -2.08
N CYS A 98 9.82 15.96 -2.51
CA CYS A 98 8.89 15.04 -1.84
C CYS A 98 9.32 13.59 -2.05
N LYS A 99 9.55 12.89 -0.93
CA LYS A 99 9.85 11.46 -0.85
C LYS A 99 8.88 10.81 0.14
N PRO A 100 7.79 10.16 -0.33
CA PRO A 100 6.72 9.69 0.55
C PRO A 100 7.18 8.63 1.57
N ASN A 101 8.06 7.71 1.16
CA ASN A 101 8.68 6.72 2.04
C ASN A 101 9.43 7.38 3.20
N GLU A 102 10.24 8.39 2.93
CA GLU A 102 10.96 9.17 3.94
C GLU A 102 9.99 9.98 4.82
N ALA A 103 8.93 10.56 4.22
CA ALA A 103 7.92 11.30 4.95
C ALA A 103 7.19 10.42 5.98
N VAL A 104 6.72 9.23 5.57
CA VAL A 104 6.06 8.28 6.46
C VAL A 104 7.03 7.86 7.57
N ARG A 105 8.28 7.53 7.23
CA ARG A 105 9.30 7.15 8.23
C ARG A 105 9.51 8.23 9.30
N LEU A 106 9.70 9.49 8.89
CA LEU A 106 9.91 10.61 9.81
C LEU A 106 8.68 10.88 10.69
N LEU A 107 7.47 10.83 10.12
CA LEU A 107 6.24 11.04 10.88
C LEU A 107 5.98 9.91 11.87
N THR A 108 6.30 8.66 11.50
CA THR A 108 6.23 7.51 12.40
C THR A 108 7.21 7.67 13.56
N LEU A 109 8.48 8.01 13.29
CA LEU A 109 9.49 8.26 14.32
C LEU A 109 9.02 9.31 15.33
N LYS A 110 8.56 10.47 14.84
CA LYS A 110 8.08 11.57 15.69
C LYS A 110 6.94 11.17 16.62
N ALA A 111 6.06 10.26 16.19
CA ALA A 111 4.91 9.85 16.98
C ALA A 111 5.26 8.83 18.08
N ILE A 112 6.37 8.09 17.90
CA ILE A 112 6.82 7.08 18.86
C ILE A 112 7.90 7.57 19.83
N GLU A 113 8.51 8.73 19.58
CA GLU A 113 9.50 9.33 20.48
C GLU A 113 8.94 9.53 21.92
N PRO A 114 9.73 9.26 22.98
CA PRO A 114 9.33 9.48 24.38
C PRO A 114 8.86 10.91 24.65
N PRO A 115 7.93 11.14 25.61
CA PRO A 115 7.46 10.23 26.67
C PRO A 115 6.15 9.49 26.32
N ASN A 116 5.95 9.14 25.05
CA ASN A 116 4.64 8.74 24.55
C ASN A 116 4.31 7.26 24.82
N ASP A 117 3.65 6.93 25.93
CA ASP A 117 3.18 5.56 26.20
C ASP A 117 2.11 5.06 25.20
N TYR A 118 1.48 5.97 24.44
CA TYR A 118 0.36 5.71 23.53
C TYR A 118 0.73 5.92 22.05
N HIS A 119 1.79 5.25 21.59
CA HIS A 119 2.37 5.40 20.25
C HIS A 119 1.33 5.40 19.11
N LEU A 120 0.37 4.46 19.12
CA LEU A 120 -0.66 4.35 18.07
C LEU A 120 -1.65 5.51 18.03
N MET A 121 -2.11 5.98 19.19
CA MET A 121 -3.00 7.14 19.26
C MET A 121 -2.29 8.42 18.84
N ASN A 122 -1.01 8.54 19.17
CA ASN A 122 -0.19 9.67 18.73
C ASN A 122 0.12 9.63 17.24
N LEU A 123 0.31 8.45 16.66
CA LEU A 123 0.39 8.29 15.21
C LEU A 123 -0.88 8.83 14.54
N ILE A 124 -2.06 8.46 15.01
CA ILE A 124 -3.31 9.04 14.49
C ILE A 124 -3.34 10.58 14.65
N LYS A 125 -2.90 11.14 15.78
CA LYS A 125 -2.83 12.60 15.96
C LYS A 125 -1.83 13.28 15.01
N VAL A 126 -0.66 12.69 14.77
CA VAL A 126 0.37 13.27 13.88
C VAL A 126 -0.13 13.31 12.44
N PHE A 127 -0.82 12.25 12.01
CA PHE A 127 -1.32 12.14 10.66
C PHE A 127 -2.66 12.88 10.45
N GLU A 128 -3.43 13.16 11.51
CA GLU A 128 -4.74 13.82 11.48
C GLU A 128 -5.68 13.24 10.41
N PRO A 129 -5.96 11.94 10.48
CA PRO A 129 -6.68 11.24 9.44
C PRO A 129 -8.13 11.75 9.33
N SER A 130 -8.61 11.83 8.10
CA SER A 130 -9.98 12.29 7.77
C SER A 130 -10.91 11.14 7.37
N THR A 131 -10.53 9.89 7.65
CA THR A 131 -11.32 8.70 7.29
C THR A 131 -12.26 8.29 8.42
N ASP A 132 -13.39 7.65 8.10
CA ASP A 132 -14.40 7.31 9.12
C ASP A 132 -13.86 6.37 10.20
N ILE A 133 -12.97 5.42 9.86
CA ILE A 133 -12.36 4.49 10.82
C ILE A 133 -11.47 5.21 11.86
N THR A 134 -10.96 6.39 11.49
CA THR A 134 -10.04 7.16 12.31
C THR A 134 -10.70 8.39 12.95
N ARG A 135 -12.01 8.59 12.72
CA ARG A 135 -12.81 9.66 13.33
C ARG A 135 -13.05 9.44 14.83
N CYS A 136 -13.16 8.17 15.24
CA CYS A 136 -13.28 7.75 16.64
C CYS A 136 -12.30 6.59 16.95
N PRO A 137 -10.98 6.81 16.82
CA PRO A 137 -9.99 5.77 17.03
C PRO A 137 -9.91 5.45 18.53
N SER A 138 -9.90 4.16 18.86
CA SER A 138 -9.56 3.71 20.21
C SER A 138 -8.22 3.01 20.17
N GLU A 139 -7.43 3.18 21.21
CA GLU A 139 -6.15 2.49 21.33
C GLU A 139 -6.31 0.97 21.22
N ARG A 140 -7.34 0.41 21.86
CA ARG A 140 -7.69 -1.01 21.75
C ARG A 140 -7.93 -1.46 20.30
N LEU A 141 -8.62 -0.64 19.51
CA LEU A 141 -8.83 -0.93 18.09
C LEU A 141 -7.51 -0.87 17.32
N LEU A 142 -6.72 0.19 17.49
CA LEU A 142 -5.46 0.34 16.77
C LEU A 142 -4.48 -0.79 17.11
N THR A 143 -4.37 -1.15 18.40
CA THR A 143 -3.54 -2.27 18.85
C THR A 143 -4.03 -3.59 18.26
N TYR A 144 -5.35 -3.79 18.18
CA TYR A 144 -5.91 -4.96 17.52
C TYR A 144 -5.57 -5.02 16.02
N LEU A 145 -5.73 -3.90 15.30
CA LEU A 145 -5.37 -3.82 13.87
C LEU A 145 -3.88 -4.09 13.64
N TYR A 146 -3.02 -3.45 14.43
CA TYR A 146 -1.57 -3.66 14.39
C TYR A 146 -1.19 -5.13 14.62
N ASN A 147 -1.73 -5.74 15.68
CA ASN A 147 -1.46 -7.13 16.01
C ASN A 147 -1.97 -8.08 14.92
N GLN A 148 -3.11 -7.81 14.28
CA GLN A 148 -3.63 -8.66 13.20
C GLN A 148 -2.78 -8.60 11.93
N LEU A 149 -2.29 -7.41 11.56
CA LEU A 149 -1.37 -7.28 10.42
C LEU A 149 -0.05 -8.01 10.69
N ASN A 150 0.45 -7.94 11.93
CA ASN A 150 1.71 -8.57 12.30
C ASN A 150 1.61 -10.09 12.52
N ALA A 151 0.48 -10.58 13.03
CA ALA A 151 0.27 -12.01 13.25
C ALA A 151 0.30 -12.85 11.96
N LYS A 152 0.10 -12.23 10.79
CA LYS A 152 0.16 -12.90 9.48
C LYS A 152 1.57 -12.99 8.89
N ARG A 153 2.57 -12.34 9.50
CA ARG A 153 3.95 -12.28 9.00
C ARG A 153 4.86 -13.14 9.86
N ASN A 154 5.24 -14.31 9.34
CA ASN A 154 6.25 -15.18 9.95
C ASN A 154 7.65 -14.64 9.64
N PHE A 155 8.08 -13.54 10.28
CA PHE A 155 9.47 -13.09 10.15
C PHE A 155 10.04 -12.60 11.49
N ILE A 156 11.27 -13.05 11.74
CA ILE A 156 12.08 -12.87 12.94
C ILE A 156 12.66 -11.45 12.96
N GLU A 157 12.58 -10.81 14.14
CA GLU A 157 13.30 -9.63 14.70
C GLU A 157 13.93 -8.61 13.74
N PHE A 158 13.56 -7.31 13.86
CA PHE A 158 14.46 -6.12 13.83
C PHE A 158 13.63 -4.86 14.10
N GLU A 159 14.19 -3.88 14.83
CA GLU A 159 13.58 -2.59 15.21
C GLU A 159 13.11 -1.78 13.98
N GLU A 160 13.81 -1.88 12.84
CA GLU A 160 13.41 -1.28 11.55
C GLU A 160 12.06 -1.81 11.01
N MET A 161 11.66 -3.04 11.37
CA MET A 161 10.38 -3.61 10.90
C MET A 161 9.17 -2.99 11.59
N GLU A 162 9.28 -2.58 12.86
CA GLU A 162 8.19 -1.95 13.59
C GLU A 162 7.78 -0.63 12.91
N PHE A 163 8.77 0.17 12.49
CA PHE A 163 8.53 1.40 11.74
C PHE A 163 7.83 1.16 10.40
N HIS A 164 8.22 0.11 9.69
CA HIS A 164 7.60 -0.22 8.41
C HIS A 164 6.15 -0.67 8.58
N GLN A 165 5.88 -1.51 9.59
CA GLN A 165 4.54 -2.01 9.88
C GLN A 165 3.61 -0.88 10.34
N LEU A 166 4.08 -0.01 11.24
CA LEU A 166 3.34 1.16 11.68
C LEU A 166 3.08 2.14 10.53
N GLY A 167 4.11 2.41 9.72
CA GLY A 167 3.99 3.24 8.52
C GLY A 167 2.97 2.68 7.52
N GLN A 168 3.02 1.38 7.23
CA GLN A 168 2.08 0.69 6.34
C GLN A 168 0.65 0.74 6.89
N LEU A 169 0.45 0.45 8.18
CA LEU A 169 -0.85 0.51 8.84
C LEU A 169 -1.45 1.91 8.71
N LEU A 170 -0.68 2.96 9.00
CA LEU A 170 -1.15 4.34 8.96
C LEU A 170 -1.47 4.79 7.54
N TYR A 171 -0.56 4.53 6.60
CA TYR A 171 -0.78 4.87 5.21
C TYR A 171 -2.06 4.21 4.67
N SER A 172 -2.29 2.94 5.04
CA SER A 172 -3.50 2.20 4.69
C SER A 172 -4.75 2.76 5.36
N LEU A 173 -4.72 3.06 6.67
CA LEU A 173 -5.85 3.67 7.41
C LEU A 173 -6.26 5.04 6.86
N LEU A 174 -5.28 5.79 6.36
CA LEU A 174 -5.45 7.14 5.80
C LEU A 174 -6.01 7.11 4.39
N LEU A 175 -5.57 6.15 3.58
CA LEU A 175 -5.81 6.17 2.15
C LEU A 175 -6.98 5.26 1.73
N ASN A 176 -7.10 4.07 2.33
CA ASN A 176 -8.20 3.12 2.08
C ASN A 176 -8.25 2.12 3.25
N PRO A 177 -9.00 2.43 4.32
CA PRO A 177 -9.06 1.59 5.51
C PRO A 177 -9.77 0.24 5.29
N GLU A 178 -10.65 0.13 4.29
CA GLU A 178 -11.29 -1.13 3.89
C GLU A 178 -10.25 -2.19 3.50
N ALA A 179 -9.11 -1.72 3.02
CA ALA A 179 -7.98 -2.55 2.65
C ALA A 179 -7.44 -3.35 3.87
N ILE A 180 -7.33 -2.71 5.04
CA ILE A 180 -6.97 -3.40 6.29
C ILE A 180 -8.04 -4.41 6.70
N ILE A 181 -9.32 -4.05 6.58
CA ILE A 181 -10.43 -4.96 6.91
C ILE A 181 -10.36 -6.23 6.04
N MET A 182 -10.09 -6.08 4.74
CA MET A 182 -9.94 -7.20 3.81
C MET A 182 -8.70 -8.05 4.10
N GLN A 183 -7.63 -7.46 4.64
CA GLN A 183 -6.48 -8.22 5.12
C GLN A 183 -6.78 -8.96 6.41
N MET A 184 -7.77 -8.56 7.22
CA MET A 184 -8.11 -9.21 8.48
C MET A 184 -9.14 -10.32 8.29
N GLU A 185 -10.21 -10.06 7.55
CA GLU A 185 -11.16 -11.08 7.15
C GLU A 185 -10.44 -12.11 6.28
N VAL A 186 -10.64 -13.39 6.56
CA VAL A 186 -9.99 -14.51 5.87
C VAL A 186 -10.58 -14.67 4.46
N ILE A 187 -10.57 -13.62 3.63
CA ILE A 187 -10.65 -13.77 2.17
C ILE A 187 -9.26 -14.20 1.74
N LYS A 188 -9.03 -15.52 1.71
CA LYS A 188 -7.75 -16.16 1.32
C LYS A 188 -7.18 -15.72 -0.04
N HIS A 189 -7.90 -14.90 -0.80
CA HIS A 189 -7.58 -14.49 -2.17
C HIS A 189 -7.64 -12.98 -2.38
N TYR A 190 -7.71 -12.18 -1.30
CA TYR A 190 -7.58 -10.74 -1.42
C TYR A 190 -6.11 -10.35 -1.26
N PHE A 191 -5.64 -9.62 -2.25
CA PHE A 191 -4.23 -9.47 -2.51
C PHE A 191 -4.00 -8.04 -2.92
N SER A 192 -3.32 -7.34 -2.03
CA SER A 192 -2.94 -5.95 -2.13
C SER A 192 -1.64 -5.82 -2.90
N VAL A 193 -1.67 -5.06 -3.98
CA VAL A 193 -0.50 -4.66 -4.77
C VAL A 193 -0.36 -3.15 -4.66
#